data_AF-A0A2E3NKP8-F1
#
_entry.id   AF-A0A2E3NKP8-F1
#
_cell.length_a   1.000
_cell.length_b   1.000
_cell.length_c   1.000
_cell.angle_alpha   90.00
_cell.angle_beta   90.00
_cell.angle_gamma   90.00
#
_symmetry.space_group_name_H-M   'P 1'
#
loop_
_entity.id
_entity.type
_entity.pdbx_description
1 polymer ?
#
loop_
_entity_poly.entity_id
_entity_poly.type
_entity_poly.pdbx_seq_one_letter_code
_entity_poly.pdbx_strand_id
1 'polypeptide(L)'
;REVAHFLERNGVLVAAPDDLFFDRPGVARLIGQVVEHFASSDELDTQTLKAMIGASRRTAMPLMALLDKLQITRRDGSLRRLIGSEPKW
;
A
#
# COMPACT_ATOMS: atom_id res chain seq x y z
N ARG A 1 8.50 -19.18 -6.36
CA ARG A 1 8.37 -17.93 -7.16
C ARG A 1 7.26 -18.07 -8.20
N GLU A 2 7.25 -19.11 -9.04
CA GLU A 2 6.20 -19.32 -10.07
C GLU A 2 4.76 -19.33 -9.53
N VAL A 3 4.52 -19.99 -8.39
CA VAL A 3 3.20 -20.00 -7.74
C VAL A 3 2.73 -18.60 -7.35
N ALA A 4 3.60 -17.77 -6.78
CA ALA A 4 3.24 -16.40 -6.38
C ALA A 4 2.88 -15.53 -7.59
N HIS A 5 3.66 -15.64 -8.68
CA HIS A 5 3.32 -14.95 -9.94
C HIS A 5 2.06 -15.51 -10.60
N PHE A 6 1.79 -16.81 -10.49
CA PHE A 6 0.53 -17.38 -10.95
C PHE A 6 -0.65 -16.78 -10.17
N LEU A 7 -0.55 -16.69 -8.84
CA LEU A 7 -1.59 -16.10 -7.99
C LEU A 7 -1.76 -14.59 -8.22
N GLU A 8 -0.68 -13.87 -8.54
CA GLU A 8 -0.74 -12.45 -8.90
C GLU A 8 -1.47 -12.22 -10.23
N ARG A 9 -1.17 -13.01 -11.26
CA ARG A 9 -1.90 -12.96 -12.54
C ARG A 9 -3.39 -13.30 -12.41
N ASN A 10 -3.76 -14.11 -11.43
CA ASN A 10 -5.15 -14.44 -11.11
C ASN A 10 -5.80 -13.41 -10.15
N GLY A 11 -5.10 -12.32 -9.82
CA GLY A 11 -5.61 -11.26 -8.94
C GLY A 11 -5.72 -11.65 -7.46
N VAL A 12 -5.22 -12.80 -7.04
CA VAL A 12 -5.24 -13.23 -5.63
C VAL A 12 -4.20 -12.46 -4.82
N LEU A 13 -3.01 -12.27 -5.41
CA LEU A 13 -1.91 -11.51 -4.83
C LEU A 13 -1.71 -10.20 -5.58
N VAL A 14 -1.04 -9.26 -4.91
CA VAL A 14 -0.63 -7.98 -5.47
C VAL A 14 0.87 -7.85 -5.28
N ALA A 15 1.60 -7.67 -6.39
CA ALA A 15 3.04 -7.50 -6.37
C ALA A 15 3.42 -6.09 -5.87
N ALA A 16 4.38 -6.06 -4.95
CA ALA A 16 5.04 -4.87 -4.45
C ALA A 16 6.56 -4.93 -4.77
N PRO A 17 7.32 -3.85 -4.55
CA PRO A 17 8.77 -3.89 -4.71
C PRO A 17 9.46 -4.97 -3.87
N ASP A 18 10.70 -5.28 -4.22
CA ASP A 18 11.56 -6.27 -3.53
C ASP A 18 11.05 -7.72 -3.59
N ASP A 19 10.40 -8.11 -4.70
CA ASP A 19 9.79 -9.44 -4.90
C ASP A 19 8.76 -9.81 -3.81
N LEU A 20 8.12 -8.81 -3.21
CA LEU A 20 7.07 -9.01 -2.19
C LEU A 20 5.69 -9.14 -2.83
N PHE A 21 4.85 -9.96 -2.19
CA PHE A 21 3.46 -10.16 -2.57
C PHE A 21 2.58 -9.99 -1.34
N PHE A 22 1.48 -9.28 -1.51
CA PHE A 22 0.46 -9.09 -0.48
C PHE A 22 -0.87 -9.68 -0.95
N ASP A 23 -1.68 -10.20 -0.03
CA ASP A 23 -3.02 -10.64 -0.38
C ASP A 23 -3.90 -9.45 -0.75
N ARG A 24 -4.65 -9.56 -1.85
CA ARG A 24 -5.51 -8.47 -2.33
C ARG A 24 -6.52 -7.99 -1.28
N PRO A 25 -7.19 -8.85 -0.48
CA PRO A 25 -8.08 -8.40 0.57
C PRO A 25 -7.39 -7.56 1.65
N GLY A 26 -6.16 -7.93 2.03
CA GLY A 26 -5.33 -7.16 2.97
C GLY A 26 -4.96 -5.79 2.43
N VAL A 27 -4.58 -5.71 1.16
CA VAL A 27 -4.32 -4.43 0.50
C VAL A 27 -5.59 -3.56 0.45
N ALA A 28 -6.75 -4.13 0.14
CA ALA A 28 -8.01 -3.39 0.14
C ALA A 28 -8.36 -2.83 1.53
N ARG A 29 -8.17 -3.62 2.60
CA ARG A 29 -8.33 -3.13 3.99
C ARG A 29 -7.37 -1.99 4.31
N LEU A 30 -6.10 -2.13 3.90
CA LEU A 30 -5.10 -1.08 4.10
C LEU A 30 -5.49 0.22 3.42
N ILE A 31 -5.97 0.17 2.18
CA ILE A 31 -6.43 1.35 1.44
C ILE A 31 -7.56 2.05 2.21
N GLY A 32 -8.54 1.29 2.72
CA GLY A 32 -9.61 1.85 3.55
C GLY A 32 -9.07 2.60 4.77
N GLN A 33 -8.09 2.02 5.48
CA GLN A 33 -7.46 2.68 6.63
C GLN A 33 -6.67 3.93 6.24
N VAL A 34 -5.99 3.91 5.09
CA VAL A 34 -5.23 5.07 4.57
C VAL A 34 -6.16 6.19 4.17
N VAL A 35 -7.24 5.90 3.45
CA VAL A 35 -8.26 6.90 3.07
C VAL A 35 -8.90 7.51 4.32
N GLU A 36 -9.22 6.69 5.33
CA GLU A 36 -9.74 7.17 6.61
C GLU A 36 -8.75 8.08 7.34
N HIS A 37 -7.46 7.72 7.36
CA HIS A 37 -6.41 8.59 7.93
C HIS A 37 -6.40 9.97 7.27
N PHE A 38 -6.58 10.03 5.95
CA PHE A 38 -6.64 11.29 5.21
C PHE A 38 -7.90 12.13 5.47
N ALA A 39 -8.91 11.61 6.18
CA ALA A 39 -10.05 12.42 6.64
C ALA A 39 -9.67 13.40 7.76
N SER A 40 -8.54 13.16 8.45
CA SER A 40 -8.08 13.94 9.61
C SER A 40 -6.64 14.47 9.49
N SER A 41 -5.91 14.07 8.45
CA SER A 41 -4.50 14.41 8.22
C SER A 41 -4.24 14.57 6.72
N ASP A 42 -3.58 15.66 6.30
CA ASP A 42 -3.28 15.88 4.88
C ASP A 42 -2.05 15.09 4.36
N GLU A 43 -1.40 14.35 5.26
CA GLU A 43 -0.10 13.73 5.04
C GLU A 43 -0.02 12.33 5.64
N LEU A 44 0.75 11.46 4.98
CA LEU A 44 1.11 10.14 5.47
C LEU A 44 2.63 9.94 5.36
N ASP A 45 3.30 9.72 6.49
CA ASP A 45 4.70 9.30 6.52
C ASP A 45 4.84 7.78 6.77
N THR A 46 6.05 7.26 6.60
CA THR A 46 6.34 5.83 6.79
C THR A 46 6.11 5.36 8.23
N GLN A 47 6.34 6.21 9.22
CA GLN A 47 6.21 5.87 10.63
C GLN A 47 4.74 5.78 11.05
N THR A 48 3.88 6.67 10.55
CA THR A 48 2.43 6.62 10.69
C THR A 48 1.87 5.36 10.04
N LEU A 49 2.25 5.06 8.79
CA LEU A 49 1.81 3.82 8.14
C LEU A 49 2.23 2.59 8.97
N LYS A 50 3.49 2.57 9.42
CA LYS A 50 4.03 1.49 10.26
C LYS A 50 3.20 1.28 11.53
N ALA A 51 2.80 2.37 12.19
CA ALA A 51 1.95 2.32 13.37
C ALA A 51 0.55 1.77 13.05
N MET A 52 -0.06 2.20 11.93
CA MET A 52 -1.38 1.73 11.50
C MET A 52 -1.43 0.22 11.23
N ILE A 53 -0.38 -0.33 10.60
CA ILE A 53 -0.35 -1.75 10.19
C ILE A 53 0.30 -2.67 11.23
N GLY A 54 0.86 -2.13 12.31
CA GLY A 54 1.57 -2.89 13.34
C GLY A 54 2.81 -3.66 12.83
N ALA A 55 3.38 -3.28 11.69
CA ALA A 55 4.44 -4.04 11.00
C ALA A 55 5.82 -3.38 11.13
N SER A 56 6.86 -4.05 10.61
CA SER A 56 8.23 -3.52 10.55
C SER A 56 8.45 -2.57 9.36
N ARG A 57 9.52 -1.77 9.39
CA ARG A 57 9.91 -0.86 8.28
C ARG A 57 10.12 -1.59 6.95
N ARG A 58 10.61 -2.85 7.00
CA ARG A 58 10.78 -3.73 5.83
C ARG A 58 9.46 -3.98 5.09
N THR A 59 8.33 -3.84 5.79
CA THR A 59 6.98 -4.04 5.22
C THR A 59 6.33 -2.71 4.85
N ALA A 60 6.52 -1.66 5.66
CA ALA A 60 5.89 -0.36 5.44
C ALA A 60 6.37 0.33 4.14
N MET A 61 7.66 0.29 3.83
CA MET A 61 8.19 0.95 2.62
C MET A 61 7.66 0.33 1.31
N PRO A 62 7.66 -1.01 1.13
CA PRO A 62 7.02 -1.64 -0.02
C PRO A 62 5.52 -1.36 -0.12
N LEU A 63 4.80 -1.30 1.01
CA LEU A 63 3.38 -0.93 1.01
C LEU A 63 3.16 0.52 0.60
N MET A 64 4.01 1.47 1.02
CA MET A 64 3.96 2.86 0.54
C MET A 64 4.12 2.92 -0.98
N ALA A 65 5.12 2.22 -1.52
CA ALA A 65 5.34 2.17 -2.96
C ALA A 65 4.18 1.47 -3.70
N LEU A 66 3.55 0.48 -3.07
CA LEU A 66 2.37 -0.17 -3.62
C LEU A 66 1.16 0.79 -3.68
N LEU A 67 0.91 1.56 -2.61
CA LEU A 67 -0.15 2.57 -2.60
C LEU A 67 0.07 3.65 -3.68
N ASP A 68 1.33 4.03 -3.91
CA ASP A 68 1.70 4.94 -5.00
C ASP A 68 1.40 4.31 -6.38
N LYS A 69 1.78 3.04 -6.58
CA LYS A 69 1.51 2.27 -7.81
C LYS A 69 0.01 2.13 -8.09
N LEU A 70 -0.78 1.87 -7.05
CA LEU A 70 -2.24 1.72 -7.14
C LEU A 70 -2.98 3.05 -7.29
N GLN A 71 -2.25 4.18 -7.36
CA GLN A 71 -2.82 5.53 -7.50
C GLN A 71 -3.73 5.95 -6.34
N ILE A 72 -3.43 5.44 -5.14
CA ILE A 72 -4.08 5.89 -3.90
C ILE A 72 -3.32 7.10 -3.36
N THR A 73 -1.99 7.00 -3.31
CA THR A 73 -1.11 8.07 -2.84
C THR A 73 -0.16 8.55 -3.92
N ARG A 74 0.40 9.74 -3.70
CA ARG A 74 1.55 10.24 -4.45
C ARG A 74 2.63 10.68 -3.48
N ARG A 75 3.88 10.30 -3.77
CA ARG A 75 5.05 10.72 -3.01
C ARG A 75 5.33 12.21 -3.17
N ASP A 76 5.52 12.87 -2.04
CA ASP A 76 5.93 14.27 -1.89
C ASP A 76 7.07 14.33 -0.87
N GLY A 77 8.31 14.23 -1.35
CA GLY A 77 9.49 14.09 -0.49
C GLY A 77 9.48 12.80 0.35
N SER A 78 9.47 12.96 1.68
CA SER A 78 9.33 11.88 2.66
C SER A 78 7.88 11.50 2.95
N LEU A 79 6.93 12.31 2.50
CA LEU A 79 5.50 12.20 2.79
C LEU A 79 4.74 11.67 1.58
N ARG A 80 3.49 11.25 1.81
CA ARG A 80 2.50 10.89 0.80
C ARG A 80 1.29 11.81 0.94
N ARG A 81 0.70 12.15 -0.20
CA ARG A 81 -0.58 12.84 -0.32
C ARG A 81 -1.60 11.90 -0.95
N LEU A 82 -2.87 12.01 -0.54
CA LEU A 82 -3.97 11.29 -1.18
C LEU A 82 -4.20 11.83 -2.61
N ILE A 83 -4.37 10.93 -3.58
CA ILE A 83 -4.74 11.29 -4.96
C ILE A 83 -5.95 10.51 -5.49
N GLY A 84 -6.37 9.45 -4.79
CA GLY A 84 -7.52 8.64 -5.15
C GLY A 84 -7.93 7.72 -4.00
N SER A 85 -9.20 7.33 -3.96
CA SER A 85 -9.76 6.38 -2.98
C SER A 85 -9.95 4.97 -3.55
N GLU A 86 -9.92 4.83 -4.88
CA GLU A 86 -10.14 3.56 -5.57
C GLU A 86 -8.83 3.07 -6.20
N PRO A 87 -8.38 1.82 -5.90
CA PRO A 87 -7.13 1.31 -6.42
C PRO A 87 -7.20 0.97 -7.90
N LYS A 88 -6.13 1.29 -8.63
CA LYS A 88 -5.88 0.80 -9.99
C LYS A 88 -5.05 -0.48 -9.93
N TRP A 89 -5.72 -1.62 -10.05
CA TRP A 89 -5.13 -2.96 -9.95
C TRP A 89 -4.21 -3.34 -11.11
#